data_AF-A0AAV6TRP1-F1
#
_entry.id   AF-A0AAV6TRP1-F1
#
_cell.length_a   1.000
_cell.length_b   1.000
_cell.length_c   1.000
_cell.angle_alpha   90.00
_cell.angle_beta   90.00
_cell.angle_gamma   90.00
#
_symmetry.space_group_name_H-M   'P 1'
#
loop_
_entity.id
_entity.type
_entity.pdbx_description
1 polymer ?
#
loop_
_entity_poly.entity_id
_entity_poly.type
_entity_poly.pdbx_seq_one_letter_code
_entity_poly.pdbx_strand_id
1 'polypeptide(L)'
;MRMSMSMRETLSPKEIQYQGSLKPEPRAAAAVGQSGLMALYDVMFSQYGVKIAQVLVTKPDFYNKDSRYNLKSTVLELIGLNIIPVVNTNDVVVPPEVDYTSTGLKYNETGQVMNIKDNDSLAAHLAAEVQADLLILMSDVNGIYTLPPGQDGARFLYSYCPSLDGNVVFGEKSGVGLGGMESKVSAASWALERGIAVVICNGTNEQAVSRIVQGKRIGTFFTDHKSLTVTVETRAVNAKKGSRRLQELSGEQRAEVIMLLAELLQNRKQQILQANARDLREAEES
;
A
#
# COMPACT_ATOMS: atom_id res chain seq x y z
N MET A 1 10.51 21.05 43.69
CA MET A 1 10.06 20.83 42.29
C MET A 1 8.65 20.26 42.35
N ARG A 2 7.64 21.04 41.95
CA ARG A 2 6.22 20.66 42.03
C ARG A 2 5.88 19.67 40.92
N MET A 3 5.05 18.70 41.29
CA MET A 3 4.59 17.58 40.47
C MET A 3 3.87 18.01 39.20
N SER A 4 4.02 17.18 38.16
CA SER A 4 3.32 17.26 36.88
C SER A 4 1.81 17.27 37.07
N MET A 5 1.13 18.24 36.45
CA MET A 5 -0.33 18.27 36.35
C MET A 5 -0.82 17.01 35.62
N SER A 6 -1.73 16.28 36.27
CA SER A 6 -2.52 15.23 35.64
C SER A 6 -3.61 15.88 34.78
N MET A 7 -3.98 15.28 33.63
CA MET A 7 -5.06 15.77 32.75
C MET A 7 -6.37 16.11 33.47
N ARG A 8 -6.61 15.51 34.65
CA ARG A 8 -7.75 15.83 35.53
C ARG A 8 -7.75 17.27 36.06
N GLU A 9 -6.59 17.90 36.23
CA GLU A 9 -6.49 19.28 36.75
C GLU A 9 -6.63 20.33 35.65
N THR A 10 -6.25 20.00 34.40
CA THR A 10 -6.46 20.87 33.23
C THR A 10 -7.95 21.01 32.89
N LEU A 11 -8.74 19.97 33.18
CA LEU A 11 -10.19 19.96 33.02
C LEU A 11 -10.87 20.47 34.31
N SER A 12 -10.52 21.66 34.80
CA SER A 12 -11.38 22.35 35.76
C SER A 12 -12.70 22.68 35.05
N PRO A 13 -13.86 22.16 35.48
CA PRO A 13 -15.13 22.48 34.87
C PRO A 13 -15.52 23.90 35.29
N LYS A 14 -15.03 24.92 34.58
CA LYS A 14 -15.82 26.15 34.48
C LYS A 14 -17.09 25.75 33.75
N GLU A 15 -18.21 25.91 34.44
CA GLU A 15 -19.57 25.55 34.03
C GLU A 15 -19.87 26.06 32.62
N ILE A 16 -19.58 25.25 31.61
CA ILE A 16 -20.21 25.37 30.30
C ILE A 16 -21.42 24.45 30.40
N GLN A 17 -22.62 25.03 30.46
CA GLN A 17 -23.87 24.28 30.37
C GLN A 17 -23.93 23.57 29.02
N TYR A 18 -23.55 22.30 28.99
CA TYR A 18 -23.58 21.47 27.79
C TYR A 18 -24.90 20.67 27.74
N GLN A 19 -25.78 21.06 26.81
CA GLN A 19 -26.88 20.22 26.35
C GLN A 19 -26.39 19.33 25.20
N GLY A 20 -26.29 18.01 25.44
CA GLY A 20 -26.04 16.99 24.39
C GLY A 20 -24.88 16.05 24.69
N SER A 21 -24.94 14.82 24.16
CA SER A 21 -23.95 13.75 24.34
C SER A 21 -22.53 14.20 23.94
N LEU A 22 -21.62 14.29 24.91
CA LEU A 22 -20.22 14.67 24.75
C LEU A 22 -19.46 13.68 23.84
N LYS A 23 -19.35 13.98 22.55
CA LYS A 23 -18.23 13.54 21.73
C LYS A 23 -17.25 14.72 21.62
N PRO A 24 -15.98 14.57 22.05
CA PRO A 24 -15.00 15.65 21.89
C PRO A 24 -14.90 16.05 20.41
N GLU A 25 -14.69 17.34 20.15
CA GLU A 25 -14.47 17.83 18.80
C GLU A 25 -13.28 17.07 18.17
N PRO A 26 -13.43 16.46 16.98
CA PRO A 26 -12.38 15.63 16.38
C PRO A 26 -11.03 16.32 16.26
N ARG A 27 -11.02 17.64 16.01
CA ARG A 27 -9.80 18.44 15.91
C ARG A 27 -9.07 18.59 17.24
N ALA A 28 -9.80 18.83 18.32
CA ALA A 28 -9.23 18.88 19.67
C ALA A 28 -8.64 17.51 20.06
N ALA A 29 -9.33 16.42 19.73
CA ALA A 29 -8.81 15.07 19.95
C ALA A 29 -7.53 14.79 19.12
N ALA A 30 -7.49 15.22 17.85
CA ALA A 30 -6.32 15.10 17.00
C ALA A 30 -5.13 15.91 17.52
N ALA A 31 -5.34 17.14 17.98
CA ALA A 31 -4.30 17.99 18.56
C ALA A 31 -3.63 17.33 19.78
N VAL A 32 -4.44 16.83 20.72
CA VAL A 32 -3.94 16.15 21.91
C VAL A 32 -3.27 14.82 21.53
N GLY A 33 -3.90 14.03 20.67
CA GLY A 33 -3.41 12.73 20.22
C GLY A 33 -2.07 12.82 19.49
N GLN A 34 -1.88 13.84 18.66
CA GLN A 34 -0.64 14.05 17.91
C GLN A 34 0.56 14.27 18.84
N SER A 35 0.38 15.01 19.94
CA SER A 35 1.46 15.23 20.92
C SER A 35 1.89 13.92 21.60
N GLY A 36 0.92 13.07 21.97
CA GLY A 36 1.18 11.77 22.57
C GLY A 36 1.81 10.78 21.60
N LEU A 37 1.36 10.78 20.33
CA LEU A 37 1.94 9.97 19.26
C LEU A 37 3.44 10.27 19.08
N MET A 38 3.80 11.55 19.02
CA MET A 38 5.20 11.96 18.87
C MET A 38 6.05 11.58 20.09
N ALA A 39 5.52 11.75 21.30
CA ALA A 39 6.22 11.35 22.52
C ALA A 39 6.52 9.83 22.53
N LEU A 40 5.56 9.00 22.08
CA LEU A 40 5.77 7.56 21.97
C LEU A 40 6.85 7.21 20.94
N TYR A 41 6.81 7.81 19.75
CA TYR A 41 7.82 7.60 18.73
C TYR A 41 9.21 8.02 19.22
N ASP A 42 9.33 9.15 19.92
CA ASP A 42 10.61 9.64 20.43
C ASP A 42 11.20 8.67 21.47
N VAL A 43 10.37 8.16 22.38
CA VAL A 43 10.79 7.13 23.35
C VAL A 43 11.24 5.84 22.64
N MET A 44 10.52 5.37 21.62
CA MET A 44 10.86 4.13 20.93
C MET A 44 12.13 4.26 20.09
N PHE A 45 12.32 5.36 19.36
CA PHE A 45 13.48 5.56 18.50
C PHE A 45 14.75 5.97 19.27
N SER A 46 14.61 6.71 20.37
CA SER A 46 15.75 7.10 21.21
C SER A 46 16.49 5.91 21.82
N GLN A 47 15.81 4.78 22.06
CA GLN A 47 16.43 3.52 22.49
C GLN A 47 17.45 2.97 21.48
N TYR A 48 17.29 3.31 20.21
CA TYR A 48 18.19 2.92 19.12
C TYR A 48 19.16 4.04 18.72
N GLY A 49 19.20 5.15 19.48
CA GLY A 49 20.04 6.32 19.17
C GLY A 49 19.58 7.09 17.93
N VAL A 50 18.35 6.85 17.45
CA VAL A 50 17.80 7.48 16.25
C VAL A 50 17.01 8.72 16.63
N LYS A 51 17.23 9.83 15.93
CA LYS A 51 16.44 11.05 16.07
C LYS A 51 15.26 11.04 15.12
N ILE A 52 14.14 11.60 15.56
CA ILE A 52 12.95 11.80 14.73
C ILE A 52 12.65 13.28 14.57
N ALA A 53 11.93 13.62 13.51
CA ALA A 53 11.38 14.96 13.30
C ALA A 53 9.91 14.85 12.89
N GLN A 54 9.08 15.71 13.46
CA GLN A 54 7.67 15.78 13.10
C GLN A 54 7.48 16.61 11.83
N VAL A 55 6.69 16.09 10.89
CA VAL A 55 6.25 16.84 9.71
C VAL A 55 4.74 16.73 9.63
N LEU A 56 4.04 17.86 9.71
CA LEU A 56 2.58 17.93 9.59
C LEU A 56 2.20 18.54 8.25
N VAL A 57 1.31 17.87 7.53
CA VAL A 57 0.93 18.26 6.15
C VAL A 57 -0.57 18.35 5.99
N THR A 58 -0.99 19.16 5.03
CA THR A 58 -2.38 19.35 4.62
C THR A 58 -2.52 19.04 3.14
N LYS A 59 -3.73 18.81 2.63
CA LYS A 59 -3.94 18.54 1.20
C LYS A 59 -3.32 19.62 0.29
N PRO A 60 -3.48 20.94 0.58
CA PRO A 60 -2.84 22.02 -0.19
C PRO A 60 -1.32 21.91 -0.36
N ASP A 61 -0.61 21.29 0.58
CA ASP A 61 0.85 21.17 0.54
C ASP A 61 1.34 20.30 -0.63
N PHE A 62 0.49 19.39 -1.10
CA PHE A 62 0.75 18.58 -2.29
C PHE A 62 0.28 19.25 -3.58
N TYR A 63 -0.58 20.28 -3.54
CA TYR A 63 -1.07 20.96 -4.73
C TYR A 63 -0.22 22.16 -5.13
N ASN A 64 0.22 22.93 -4.13
CA ASN A 64 1.06 24.09 -4.35
C ASN A 64 2.50 23.65 -4.67
N LYS A 65 3.05 24.14 -5.79
CA LYS A 65 4.40 23.77 -6.25
C LYS A 65 5.48 24.15 -5.24
N ASP A 66 5.38 25.31 -4.62
CA ASP A 66 6.35 25.81 -3.65
C ASP A 66 6.27 25.01 -2.34
N SER A 67 5.05 24.77 -1.82
CA SER A 67 4.86 23.94 -0.64
C SER A 67 5.38 22.52 -0.84
N ARG A 68 5.11 21.93 -2.01
CA ARG A 68 5.57 20.59 -2.39
C ARG A 68 7.10 20.53 -2.48
N TYR A 69 7.72 21.52 -3.10
CA TYR A 69 9.19 21.63 -3.16
C TYR A 69 9.79 21.72 -1.75
N ASN A 70 9.22 22.58 -0.89
CA ASN A 70 9.68 22.75 0.49
C ASN A 70 9.50 21.47 1.31
N LEU A 71 8.37 20.77 1.16
CA LEU A 71 8.12 19.48 1.81
C LEU A 71 9.15 18.44 1.38
N LYS A 72 9.36 18.27 0.07
CA LYS A 72 10.36 17.35 -0.49
C LYS A 72 11.76 17.68 0.04
N SER A 73 12.17 18.94 -0.07
CA SER A 73 13.50 19.38 0.36
C SER A 73 13.71 19.13 1.86
N THR A 74 12.71 19.42 2.69
CA THR A 74 12.78 19.21 4.13
C THR A 74 12.90 17.73 4.48
N VAL A 75 12.09 16.88 3.86
CA VAL A 75 12.11 15.43 4.11
C VAL A 75 13.45 14.82 3.70
N LEU A 76 13.98 15.20 2.53
CA LEU A 76 15.28 14.69 2.06
C LEU A 76 16.44 15.18 2.93
N GLU A 77 16.42 16.43 3.39
CA GLU A 77 17.44 16.98 4.30
C GLU A 77 17.44 16.23 5.64
N LEU A 78 16.25 16.00 6.22
CA LEU A 78 16.12 15.22 7.46
C LEU A 78 16.72 13.81 7.31
N ILE A 79 16.41 13.12 6.22
CA ILE A 79 16.97 11.80 5.92
C ILE A 79 18.50 11.89 5.76
N GLY A 80 19.01 12.91 5.06
CA GLY A 80 20.45 13.15 4.90
C GLY A 80 21.20 13.40 6.22
N LEU A 81 20.50 13.94 7.22
CA LEU A 81 21.00 14.14 8.59
C LEU A 81 20.82 12.90 9.49
N ASN A 82 20.40 11.75 8.95
CA ASN A 82 20.04 10.55 9.68
C ASN A 82 18.91 10.77 10.71
N ILE A 83 17.98 11.67 10.40
CA ILE A 83 16.78 11.94 11.19
C ILE A 83 15.58 11.30 10.48
N ILE A 84 14.80 10.48 11.19
CA ILE A 84 13.61 9.84 10.62
C ILE A 84 12.42 10.82 10.66
N PRO A 85 11.86 11.22 9.50
CA PRO A 85 10.67 12.06 9.46
C PRO A 85 9.43 11.22 9.82
N VAL A 86 8.66 11.68 10.80
CA VAL A 86 7.33 11.16 11.13
C VAL A 86 6.30 12.11 10.56
N VAL A 87 5.70 11.71 9.43
CA VAL A 87 4.76 12.54 8.66
C VAL A 87 3.32 12.17 9.03
N ASN A 88 2.48 13.17 9.33
CA ASN A 88 1.05 12.97 9.53
C ASN A 88 0.22 14.16 9.02
N THR A 89 -1.07 13.96 8.84
CA THR A 89 -2.00 15.03 8.45
C THR A 89 -2.19 16.03 9.60
N ASN A 90 -2.24 17.32 9.30
CA ASN A 90 -2.49 18.38 10.27
C ASN A 90 -3.99 18.62 10.49
N ASP A 91 -4.70 17.62 11.04
CA ASP A 91 -6.17 17.61 11.17
C ASP A 91 -6.75 18.81 11.94
N VAL A 92 -5.93 19.52 12.71
CA VAL A 92 -6.33 20.72 13.47
C VAL A 92 -6.66 21.89 12.55
N VAL A 93 -5.94 22.04 11.44
CA VAL A 93 -6.05 23.19 10.54
C VAL A 93 -6.62 22.82 9.17
N VAL A 94 -6.95 21.54 8.94
CA VAL A 94 -7.58 21.12 7.69
C VAL A 94 -8.94 21.81 7.54
N PRO A 95 -9.16 22.60 6.47
CA PRO A 95 -10.46 23.19 6.19
C PRO A 95 -11.49 22.07 5.97
N PRO A 96 -12.79 22.31 6.24
CA PRO A 96 -13.84 21.31 5.96
C PRO A 96 -13.69 20.79 4.54
N GLU A 97 -13.84 19.46 4.35
CA GLU A 97 -13.75 18.89 3.01
C GLU A 97 -14.76 19.59 2.09
N VAL A 98 -14.25 20.29 1.09
CA VAL A 98 -15.10 20.79 0.02
C VAL A 98 -15.43 19.58 -0.83
N ASP A 99 -16.69 19.12 -0.75
CA ASP A 99 -17.14 17.99 -1.53
C ASP A 99 -17.30 18.42 -3.00
N TYR A 100 -16.20 18.35 -3.75
CA TYR A 100 -16.17 18.66 -5.19
C TYR A 100 -17.08 17.72 -5.99
N THR A 101 -17.56 16.61 -5.42
CA THR A 101 -18.55 15.75 -6.07
C THR A 101 -19.94 16.37 -6.10
N SER A 102 -20.28 17.19 -5.10
CA SER A 102 -21.57 17.90 -5.02
C SER A 102 -21.67 19.13 -5.94
N THR A 103 -20.54 19.61 -6.45
CA THR A 103 -20.45 20.79 -7.35
C THR A 103 -20.30 20.41 -8.83
N GLY A 104 -20.29 19.12 -9.17
CA GLY A 104 -20.11 18.62 -10.55
C GLY A 104 -18.69 18.82 -11.10
N LEU A 105 -17.79 19.43 -10.33
CA LEU A 105 -16.41 19.71 -10.69
C LEU A 105 -15.53 18.54 -10.24
N LYS A 106 -15.30 17.57 -11.14
CA LYS A 106 -14.30 16.50 -10.93
C LYS A 106 -12.85 16.99 -11.01
N TYR A 107 -12.61 18.30 -11.05
CA TYR A 107 -11.31 18.91 -11.30
C TYR A 107 -11.15 20.16 -10.43
N ASN A 108 -9.97 20.35 -9.85
CA ASN A 108 -9.53 21.68 -9.47
C ASN A 108 -9.11 22.45 -10.74
N GLU A 109 -8.95 23.76 -10.61
CA GLU A 109 -8.60 24.71 -11.69
C GLU A 109 -7.31 24.34 -12.45
N THR A 110 -6.50 23.44 -11.86
CA THR A 110 -5.23 22.94 -12.39
C THR A 110 -5.30 21.51 -12.98
N GLY A 111 -6.49 20.89 -13.02
CA GLY A 111 -6.71 19.58 -13.66
C GLY A 111 -6.08 18.38 -12.93
N GLN A 112 -5.57 18.55 -11.71
CA GLN A 112 -4.96 17.48 -10.92
C GLN A 112 -5.82 17.19 -9.70
N VAL A 113 -6.60 16.12 -9.71
CA VAL A 113 -7.27 15.65 -8.49
C VAL A 113 -6.37 14.64 -7.78
N MET A 114 -5.58 15.13 -6.82
CA MET A 114 -4.88 14.27 -5.84
C MET A 114 -5.80 14.08 -4.64
N ASN A 115 -6.69 13.08 -4.72
CA ASN A 115 -7.71 12.87 -3.70
C ASN A 115 -7.10 12.27 -2.42
N ILE A 116 -6.29 13.04 -1.68
CA ILE A 116 -5.76 12.67 -0.36
C ILE A 116 -6.95 12.63 0.59
N LYS A 117 -7.52 11.44 0.76
CA LYS A 117 -8.67 11.18 1.64
C LYS A 117 -8.26 10.49 2.93
N ASP A 118 -7.17 9.73 2.87
CA ASP A 118 -6.64 8.92 3.96
C ASP A 118 -5.11 8.93 3.96
N ASN A 119 -4.53 8.33 5.00
CA ASN A 119 -3.08 8.21 5.15
C ASN A 119 -2.46 7.29 4.09
N ASP A 120 -3.22 6.36 3.49
CA ASP A 120 -2.75 5.52 2.40
C ASP A 120 -2.42 6.37 1.16
N SER A 121 -3.35 7.27 0.79
CA SER A 121 -3.13 8.24 -0.29
C SER A 121 -1.98 9.19 0.05
N LEU A 122 -1.94 9.70 1.29
CA LEU A 122 -0.87 10.58 1.73
C LEU A 122 0.52 9.93 1.58
N ALA A 123 0.65 8.69 2.02
CA ALA A 123 1.90 7.94 1.94
C ALA A 123 2.32 7.70 0.48
N ALA A 124 1.37 7.36 -0.40
CA ALA A 124 1.62 7.21 -1.82
C ALA A 124 2.12 8.52 -2.46
N HIS A 125 1.43 9.64 -2.19
CA HIS A 125 1.83 10.95 -2.69
C HIS A 125 3.21 11.37 -2.18
N LEU A 126 3.47 11.23 -0.88
CA LEU A 126 4.77 11.54 -0.30
C LEU A 126 5.88 10.68 -0.92
N ALA A 127 5.66 9.37 -1.07
CA ALA A 127 6.61 8.45 -1.69
C ALA A 127 6.97 8.90 -3.12
N ALA A 128 5.99 9.37 -3.90
CA ALA A 128 6.23 9.89 -5.24
C ALA A 128 7.00 11.21 -5.25
N GLU A 129 6.70 12.12 -4.32
CA GLU A 129 7.40 13.39 -4.24
C GLU A 129 8.89 13.21 -3.88
N VAL A 130 9.18 12.31 -2.94
CA VAL A 130 10.56 12.00 -2.54
C VAL A 130 11.25 10.97 -3.44
N GLN A 131 10.55 10.43 -4.45
CA GLN A 131 11.04 9.36 -5.34
C GLN A 131 11.55 8.14 -4.56
N ALA A 132 10.75 7.66 -3.61
CA ALA A 132 11.08 6.48 -2.83
C ALA A 132 11.15 5.22 -3.71
N ASP A 133 12.10 4.34 -3.43
CA ASP A 133 12.21 3.05 -4.12
C ASP A 133 11.08 2.08 -3.73
N LEU A 134 10.62 2.17 -2.47
CA LEU A 134 9.67 1.24 -1.88
C LEU A 134 8.71 1.94 -0.92
N LEU A 135 7.41 1.70 -1.10
CA LEU A 135 6.34 2.05 -0.18
C LEU A 135 5.80 0.80 0.50
N ILE A 136 5.81 0.76 1.84
CA ILE A 136 5.23 -0.34 2.62
C ILE A 136 3.98 0.17 3.34
N LEU A 137 2.82 -0.35 2.93
CA LEU A 137 1.52 -0.08 3.56
C LEU A 137 1.23 -1.19 4.57
N MET A 138 1.40 -0.87 5.85
CA MET A 138 1.12 -1.79 6.96
C MET A 138 -0.33 -1.65 7.43
N SER A 139 -1.09 -2.73 7.38
CA SER A 139 -2.51 -2.79 7.78
C SER A 139 -2.78 -3.94 8.75
N ASP A 140 -4.02 -4.07 9.21
CA ASP A 140 -4.58 -5.24 9.88
C ASP A 140 -4.82 -6.46 8.96
N VAL A 141 -4.75 -6.28 7.64
CA VAL A 141 -4.93 -7.34 6.64
C VAL A 141 -3.59 -7.92 6.20
N ASN A 142 -3.59 -9.21 5.85
CA ASN A 142 -2.39 -9.90 5.38
C ASN A 142 -1.91 -9.45 3.99
N GLY A 143 -2.79 -8.85 3.19
CA GLY A 143 -2.55 -8.49 1.79
C GLY A 143 -3.84 -8.62 0.99
N ILE A 144 -3.70 -8.72 -0.33
CA ILE A 144 -4.82 -8.83 -1.27
C ILE A 144 -5.22 -10.29 -1.45
N TYR A 145 -6.52 -10.51 -1.51
CA TYR A 145 -7.13 -11.79 -1.85
C TYR A 145 -7.99 -11.64 -3.10
N THR A 146 -8.13 -12.71 -3.88
CA THR A 146 -9.00 -12.72 -5.09
C THR A 146 -10.48 -12.49 -4.75
N LEU A 147 -10.89 -12.91 -3.56
CA LEU A 147 -12.22 -12.74 -2.98
C LEU A 147 -12.04 -12.35 -1.51
N PRO A 148 -13.07 -11.75 -0.86
CA PRO A 148 -13.00 -11.44 0.56
C PRO A 148 -12.55 -12.65 1.40
N PRO A 149 -11.63 -12.45 2.36
CA PRO A 149 -11.12 -13.54 3.19
C PRO A 149 -12.28 -14.19 3.97
N GLY A 150 -12.45 -15.51 3.80
CA GLY A 150 -13.56 -16.27 4.37
C GLY A 150 -14.62 -16.73 3.37
N GLN A 151 -14.58 -16.26 2.12
CA GLN A 151 -15.39 -16.83 1.04
C GLN A 151 -14.71 -18.06 0.41
N ASP A 152 -15.52 -19.01 -0.07
CA ASP A 152 -15.00 -20.20 -0.75
C ASP A 152 -14.29 -19.81 -2.05
N GLY A 153 -13.11 -20.36 -2.27
CA GLY A 153 -12.24 -20.01 -3.39
C GLY A 153 -11.39 -18.75 -3.23
N ALA A 154 -11.41 -18.07 -2.07
CA ALA A 154 -10.52 -16.94 -1.80
C ALA A 154 -9.04 -17.39 -1.81
N ARG A 155 -8.20 -16.72 -2.61
CA ARG A 155 -6.77 -17.01 -2.72
C ARG A 155 -5.95 -15.76 -2.41
N PHE A 156 -4.92 -15.95 -1.60
CA PHE A 156 -3.96 -14.88 -1.32
C PHE A 156 -3.10 -14.58 -2.54
N LEU A 157 -2.91 -13.30 -2.85
CA LEU A 157 -2.06 -12.83 -3.92
C LEU A 157 -0.73 -12.34 -3.34
N TYR A 158 0.36 -13.06 -3.61
CA TYR A 158 1.71 -12.61 -3.25
C TYR A 158 2.20 -11.47 -4.15
N SER A 159 1.70 -11.42 -5.38
CA SER A 159 1.95 -10.35 -6.34
C SER A 159 0.65 -9.89 -6.95
N TYR A 160 0.49 -8.59 -7.14
CA TYR A 160 -0.69 -7.98 -7.76
C TYR A 160 -0.26 -7.04 -8.88
N CYS A 161 -0.87 -7.20 -10.05
CA CYS A 161 -0.66 -6.33 -11.20
C CYS A 161 -1.98 -5.65 -11.59
N PRO A 162 -2.13 -4.34 -11.36
CA PRO A 162 -3.39 -3.64 -11.62
C PRO A 162 -3.92 -3.79 -13.05
N SER A 163 -3.02 -3.89 -14.04
CA SER A 163 -3.38 -4.04 -15.46
C SER A 163 -3.92 -5.43 -15.85
N LEU A 164 -3.67 -6.45 -15.03
CA LEU A 164 -4.02 -7.85 -15.31
C LEU A 164 -5.07 -8.39 -14.35
N ASP A 165 -5.04 -7.95 -13.10
CA ASP A 165 -5.85 -8.47 -11.99
C ASP A 165 -7.08 -7.58 -11.71
N GLY A 166 -7.65 -6.95 -12.74
CA GLY A 166 -8.84 -6.09 -12.64
C GLY A 166 -10.13 -6.81 -12.20
N ASN A 167 -10.08 -8.12 -11.98
CA ASN A 167 -11.21 -8.95 -11.53
C ASN A 167 -11.20 -9.23 -10.01
N VAL A 168 -10.32 -8.57 -9.24
CA VAL A 168 -10.34 -8.72 -7.78
C VAL A 168 -11.57 -8.02 -7.20
N VAL A 169 -12.37 -8.76 -6.42
CA VAL A 169 -13.53 -8.22 -5.72
C VAL A 169 -13.12 -7.81 -4.31
N PHE A 170 -13.14 -6.51 -4.04
CA PHE A 170 -12.87 -5.97 -2.71
C PHE A 170 -14.12 -6.06 -1.84
N GLY A 171 -13.97 -6.58 -0.61
CA GLY A 171 -15.03 -6.63 0.39
C GLY A 171 -15.34 -5.25 0.98
N GLU A 172 -16.45 -5.15 1.72
CA GLU A 172 -16.88 -3.91 2.37
C GLU A 172 -15.86 -3.38 3.41
N LYS A 173 -15.96 -2.07 3.68
CA LYS A 173 -15.08 -1.33 4.60
C LYS A 173 -15.14 -1.91 6.03
N SER A 174 -13.99 -2.13 6.65
CA SER A 174 -13.89 -2.46 8.08
C SER A 174 -14.38 -1.30 8.93
N GLY A 175 -15.30 -1.55 9.88
CA GLY A 175 -16.03 -0.52 10.65
C GLY A 175 -15.22 0.38 11.60
N VAL A 176 -13.89 0.29 11.63
CA VAL A 176 -13.01 1.05 12.54
C VAL A 176 -12.02 1.96 11.80
N GLY A 177 -11.90 1.83 10.47
CA GLY A 177 -10.96 2.62 9.64
C GLY A 177 -11.68 3.44 8.57
N LEU A 178 -11.19 4.66 8.31
CA LEU A 178 -11.73 5.53 7.24
C LEU A 178 -11.40 5.02 5.82
N GLY A 179 -10.38 4.17 5.66
CA GLY A 179 -9.89 3.66 4.37
C GLY A 179 -9.99 2.14 4.24
N GLY A 180 -10.81 1.66 3.30
CA GLY A 180 -10.98 0.24 2.97
C GLY A 180 -9.87 -0.32 2.07
N MET A 181 -9.95 -1.61 1.75
CA MET A 181 -9.01 -2.30 0.85
C MET A 181 -8.92 -1.60 -0.52
N GLU A 182 -10.05 -1.12 -1.04
CA GLU A 182 -10.11 -0.38 -2.31
C GLU A 182 -9.20 0.87 -2.29
N SER A 183 -9.18 1.61 -1.18
CA SER A 183 -8.35 2.81 -1.05
C SER A 183 -6.86 2.47 -1.06
N LYS A 184 -6.48 1.40 -0.35
CA LYS A 184 -5.10 0.90 -0.31
C LYS A 184 -4.62 0.46 -1.68
N VAL A 185 -5.46 -0.29 -2.41
CA VAL A 185 -5.13 -0.74 -3.77
C VAL A 185 -5.04 0.45 -4.72
N SER A 186 -5.93 1.43 -4.61
CA SER A 186 -5.88 2.65 -5.41
C SER A 186 -4.60 3.45 -5.16
N ALA A 187 -4.25 3.70 -3.88
CA ALA A 187 -3.04 4.40 -3.50
C ALA A 187 -1.76 3.65 -3.95
N ALA A 188 -1.73 2.33 -3.76
CA ALA A 188 -0.62 1.49 -4.19
C ALA A 188 -0.47 1.47 -5.72
N SER A 189 -1.57 1.38 -6.46
CA SER A 189 -1.55 1.43 -7.93
C SER A 189 -1.07 2.79 -8.44
N TRP A 190 -1.53 3.88 -7.80
CA TRP A 190 -1.10 5.24 -8.13
C TRP A 190 0.40 5.47 -7.92
N ALA A 191 0.96 4.90 -6.84
CA ALA A 191 2.39 4.93 -6.57
C ALA A 191 3.17 4.06 -7.59
N LEU A 192 2.66 2.87 -7.90
CA LEU A 192 3.26 1.97 -8.90
C LEU A 192 3.36 2.61 -10.29
N GLU A 193 2.31 3.31 -10.75
CA GLU A 193 2.33 4.06 -12.01
C GLU A 193 3.44 5.14 -12.08
N ARG A 194 4.00 5.53 -10.93
CA ARG A 194 5.07 6.52 -10.81
C ARG A 194 6.44 5.87 -10.56
N GLY A 195 6.54 4.55 -10.74
CA GLY A 195 7.79 3.80 -10.63
C GLY A 195 8.17 3.42 -9.20
N ILE A 196 7.23 3.48 -8.25
CA ILE A 196 7.48 3.13 -6.85
C ILE A 196 7.01 1.70 -6.61
N ALA A 197 7.88 0.84 -6.10
CA ALA A 197 7.46 -0.49 -5.69
C ALA A 197 6.57 -0.39 -4.45
N VAL A 198 5.49 -1.17 -4.37
CA VAL A 198 4.57 -1.12 -3.22
C VAL A 198 4.35 -2.50 -2.61
N VAL A 199 4.30 -2.57 -1.28
CA VAL A 199 3.91 -3.77 -0.54
C VAL A 199 2.77 -3.44 0.41
N ILE A 200 1.68 -4.21 0.34
CA ILE A 200 0.64 -4.22 1.38
C ILE A 200 0.87 -5.44 2.27
N CYS A 201 1.06 -5.24 3.57
CA CYS A 201 1.27 -6.35 4.51
C CYS A 201 0.58 -6.12 5.86
N ASN A 202 0.51 -7.18 6.67
CA ASN A 202 0.04 -7.07 8.04
C ASN A 202 1.10 -6.40 8.92
N GLY A 203 0.75 -5.28 9.57
CA GLY A 203 1.63 -4.55 10.49
C GLY A 203 1.94 -5.29 11.79
N THR A 204 1.18 -6.34 12.13
CA THR A 204 1.46 -7.19 13.30
C THR A 204 2.48 -8.30 13.02
N ASN A 205 2.89 -8.48 11.77
CA ASN A 205 3.85 -9.51 11.41
C ASN A 205 5.27 -9.12 11.87
N GLU A 206 5.89 -10.00 12.65
CA GLU A 206 7.21 -9.76 13.20
C GLU A 206 8.25 -9.52 12.11
N GLN A 207 9.04 -8.45 12.30
CA GLN A 207 10.11 -8.05 11.40
C GLN A 207 9.66 -7.86 9.94
N ALA A 208 8.37 -7.52 9.70
CA ALA A 208 7.81 -7.35 8.37
C ALA A 208 8.68 -6.44 7.49
N VAL A 209 9.03 -5.24 7.98
CA VAL A 209 9.85 -4.26 7.26
C VAL A 209 11.20 -4.85 6.84
N SER A 210 11.95 -5.43 7.78
CA SER A 210 13.27 -6.02 7.50
C SER A 210 13.18 -7.17 6.48
N ARG A 211 12.19 -8.05 6.63
CA ARG A 211 12.00 -9.19 5.73
C ARG A 211 11.56 -8.75 4.33
N ILE A 212 10.73 -7.72 4.21
CA ILE A 212 10.33 -7.13 2.92
C ILE A 212 11.55 -6.55 2.22
N VAL A 213 12.37 -5.77 2.92
CA VAL A 213 13.62 -5.19 2.36
C VAL A 213 14.59 -6.28 1.91
N GLN A 214 14.63 -7.43 2.58
CA GLN A 214 15.40 -8.61 2.16
C GLN A 214 14.77 -9.41 0.99
N GLY A 215 13.68 -8.93 0.39
CA GLY A 215 12.98 -9.60 -0.72
C GLY A 215 12.19 -10.85 -0.30
N LYS A 216 11.88 -11.03 0.98
CA LYS A 216 11.01 -12.14 1.41
C LYS A 216 9.56 -11.86 0.98
N ARG A 217 8.85 -12.91 0.60
CA ARG A 217 7.44 -12.86 0.21
C ARG A 217 6.54 -12.65 1.43
N ILE A 218 6.38 -11.39 1.84
CA ILE A 218 5.44 -10.97 2.88
C ILE A 218 4.45 -10.01 2.26
N GLY A 219 3.17 -10.24 2.55
CA GLY A 219 2.12 -9.40 2.00
C GLY A 219 1.95 -9.60 0.50
N THR A 220 1.42 -8.57 -0.14
CA THR A 220 1.22 -8.50 -1.58
C THR A 220 2.15 -7.44 -2.16
N PHE A 221 3.03 -7.87 -3.07
CA PHE A 221 3.91 -7.00 -3.82
C PHE A 221 3.23 -6.50 -5.09
N PHE A 222 3.20 -5.19 -5.28
CA PHE A 222 2.64 -4.55 -6.46
C PHE A 222 3.72 -4.45 -7.52
N THR A 223 3.41 -4.96 -8.70
CA THR A 223 4.34 -4.91 -9.83
C THR A 223 3.60 -4.83 -11.15
N ASP A 224 4.16 -4.04 -12.03
CA ASP A 224 3.88 -3.88 -13.45
C ASP A 224 4.53 -5.01 -14.27
N HIS A 225 5.48 -5.75 -13.69
CA HIS A 225 6.03 -6.95 -14.30
C HIS A 225 5.10 -8.15 -14.16
N LYS A 226 4.91 -8.81 -15.30
CA LYS A 226 4.15 -10.06 -15.42
C LYS A 226 4.92 -11.17 -14.70
N SER A 227 4.69 -11.38 -13.41
CA SER A 227 5.15 -12.61 -12.76
C SER A 227 4.27 -13.77 -13.26
N LEU A 228 4.65 -14.33 -14.42
CA LEU A 228 4.14 -15.62 -14.90
C LEU A 228 4.59 -16.79 -14.00
N THR A 229 5.24 -16.49 -12.88
CA THR A 229 5.69 -17.46 -11.89
C THR A 229 4.49 -18.01 -11.15
N VAL A 230 3.79 -18.95 -11.79
CA VAL A 230 2.86 -19.86 -11.13
C VAL A 230 3.63 -20.48 -9.96
N THR A 231 3.15 -20.27 -8.74
CA THR A 231 3.84 -20.79 -7.54
C THR A 231 4.01 -22.31 -7.65
N VAL A 232 5.00 -22.90 -6.98
CA VAL A 232 5.25 -24.34 -7.05
C VAL A 232 4.01 -25.13 -6.64
N GLU A 233 3.28 -24.63 -5.63
CA GLU A 233 2.02 -25.20 -5.15
C GLU A 233 0.95 -25.11 -6.24
N THR A 234 0.81 -23.95 -6.89
CA THR A 234 -0.17 -23.77 -7.97
C THR A 234 0.19 -24.64 -9.19
N ARG A 235 1.48 -24.79 -9.51
CA ARG A 235 1.96 -25.72 -10.55
C ARG A 235 1.62 -27.15 -10.20
N ALA A 236 1.81 -27.56 -8.95
CA ALA A 236 1.48 -28.90 -8.47
C ALA A 236 -0.02 -29.17 -8.52
N VAL A 237 -0.87 -28.21 -8.12
CA VAL A 237 -2.33 -28.33 -8.22
C VAL A 237 -2.77 -28.41 -9.68
N ASN A 238 -2.23 -27.56 -10.55
CA ASN A 238 -2.55 -27.57 -11.97
C ASN A 238 -2.10 -28.87 -12.64
N ALA A 239 -0.90 -29.38 -12.31
CA ALA A 239 -0.41 -30.66 -12.79
C ALA A 239 -1.30 -31.83 -12.33
N LYS A 240 -1.73 -31.82 -11.06
CA LYS A 240 -2.66 -32.83 -10.52
C LYS A 240 -4.01 -32.81 -11.24
N LYS A 241 -4.58 -31.62 -11.48
CA LYS A 241 -5.85 -31.47 -12.22
C LYS A 241 -5.71 -31.90 -13.68
N GLY A 242 -4.64 -31.49 -14.36
CA GLY A 242 -4.34 -31.89 -15.73
C GLY A 242 -4.15 -33.40 -15.86
N SER A 243 -3.42 -34.01 -14.93
CA SER A 243 -3.21 -35.46 -14.89
C SER A 243 -4.51 -36.25 -14.76
N ARG A 244 -5.42 -35.85 -13.85
CA ARG A 244 -6.75 -36.47 -13.73
C ARG A 244 -7.55 -36.38 -15.02
N ARG A 245 -7.56 -35.20 -15.65
CA ARG A 245 -8.26 -34.99 -16.92
C ARG A 245 -7.68 -35.85 -18.05
N LEU A 246 -6.36 -36.07 -18.08
CA LEU A 246 -5.72 -36.96 -19.05
C LEU A 246 -6.03 -38.44 -18.80
N GLN A 247 -6.21 -38.85 -17.53
CA GLN A 247 -6.61 -40.20 -17.16
C GLN A 247 -8.05 -40.52 -17.60
N GLU A 248 -8.92 -39.52 -17.63
CA GLU A 248 -10.31 -39.64 -18.10
C GLU A 248 -10.43 -39.79 -19.63
N LEU A 249 -9.39 -39.46 -20.40
CA LEU A 249 -9.38 -39.56 -21.87
C LEU A 249 -9.06 -40.98 -22.36
N SER A 250 -9.48 -41.28 -23.58
CA SER A 250 -9.10 -42.52 -24.27
C SER A 250 -7.61 -42.51 -24.66
N GLY A 251 -7.05 -43.68 -25.00
CA GLY A 251 -5.67 -43.78 -25.48
C GLY A 251 -5.42 -42.96 -26.75
N GLU A 252 -6.39 -42.94 -27.65
CA GLU A 252 -6.34 -42.19 -28.92
C GLU A 252 -6.36 -40.68 -28.69
N GLN A 253 -7.25 -40.18 -27.83
CA GLN A 253 -7.31 -38.77 -27.45
C GLN A 253 -6.03 -38.30 -26.75
N ARG A 254 -5.42 -39.15 -25.91
CA ARG A 254 -4.11 -38.83 -25.30
C ARG A 254 -3.02 -38.73 -26.37
N ALA A 255 -3.02 -39.61 -27.37
CA ALA A 255 -2.06 -39.56 -28.47
C ALA A 255 -2.22 -38.29 -29.30
N GLU A 256 -3.46 -37.89 -29.63
CA GLU A 256 -3.74 -36.62 -30.32
C GLU A 256 -3.22 -35.41 -29.55
N VAL A 257 -3.42 -35.37 -28.23
CA VAL A 257 -2.90 -34.28 -27.39
C VAL A 257 -1.37 -34.22 -27.47
N ILE A 258 -0.67 -35.35 -27.41
CA ILE A 258 0.80 -35.40 -27.51
C ILE A 258 1.27 -34.92 -28.88
N MET A 259 0.62 -35.38 -29.96
CA MET A 259 0.97 -35.00 -31.33
C MET A 259 0.75 -33.51 -31.58
N LEU A 260 -0.39 -32.97 -31.11
CA LEU A 260 -0.68 -31.54 -31.18
C LEU A 260 0.37 -30.72 -30.42
N LEU A 261 0.81 -31.20 -29.25
CA LEU A 261 1.82 -30.52 -28.44
C LEU A 261 3.19 -30.53 -29.14
N ALA A 262 3.56 -31.65 -29.77
CA ALA A 262 4.76 -31.75 -30.58
C ALA A 262 4.73 -30.79 -31.79
N GLU A 263 3.59 -30.73 -32.48
CA GLU A 263 3.40 -29.83 -33.63
C GLU A 263 3.48 -28.36 -33.22
N LEU A 264 2.82 -27.98 -32.12
CA LEU A 264 2.90 -26.61 -31.57
C LEU A 264 4.33 -26.22 -31.19
N LEU A 265 5.11 -27.15 -30.62
CA LEU A 265 6.52 -26.91 -30.28
C LEU A 265 7.38 -26.72 -31.54
N GLN A 266 7.15 -27.53 -32.59
CA GLN A 266 7.84 -27.37 -33.86
C GLN A 266 7.49 -26.04 -34.54
N ASN A 267 6.20 -25.71 -34.61
CA ASN A 267 5.71 -24.48 -35.24
C ASN A 267 6.20 -23.21 -34.52
N ARG A 268 6.37 -23.27 -33.20
CA ARG A 268 6.86 -22.13 -32.39
C ARG A 268 8.36 -22.15 -32.12
N LYS A 269 9.12 -23.08 -32.71
CA LYS A 269 10.55 -23.28 -32.45
C LYS A 269 11.37 -21.99 -32.54
N GLN A 270 11.18 -21.19 -33.61
CA GLN A 270 11.92 -19.94 -33.78
C GLN A 270 11.63 -18.92 -32.67
N GLN A 271 10.35 -18.76 -32.29
CA GLN A 271 9.94 -17.85 -31.23
C GLN A 271 10.54 -18.26 -29.87
N ILE A 272 10.53 -19.57 -29.58
CA ILE A 272 11.10 -20.13 -28.35
C ILE A 272 12.62 -19.87 -28.30
N LEU A 273 13.34 -20.12 -29.40
CA LEU A 273 14.78 -19.87 -29.45
C LEU A 273 15.13 -18.39 -29.33
N GLN A 274 14.34 -17.49 -29.92
CA GLN A 274 14.52 -16.05 -29.78
C GLN A 274 14.30 -15.58 -28.34
N ALA A 275 13.26 -16.08 -27.67
CA ALA A 275 13.01 -15.80 -26.26
C ALA A 275 14.17 -16.28 -25.38
N ASN A 276 14.61 -17.54 -25.55
CA ASN A 276 15.74 -18.07 -24.79
C ASN A 276 17.04 -17.27 -25.01
N ALA A 277 17.30 -16.83 -26.24
CA ALA A 277 18.48 -15.99 -26.54
C ALA A 277 18.38 -14.58 -25.95
N ARG A 278 17.16 -14.08 -25.71
CA ARG A 278 16.94 -12.83 -24.98
C ARG A 278 17.20 -13.04 -23.49
N ASP A 279 16.61 -14.08 -22.90
CA ASP A 279 16.80 -14.41 -21.48
C ASP A 279 18.28 -14.65 -21.13
N LEU A 280 19.04 -15.31 -22.02
CA LEU A 280 20.49 -15.50 -21.86
C LEU A 280 21.27 -14.19 -21.87
N ARG A 281 20.90 -13.23 -22.73
CA ARG A 281 21.55 -11.91 -22.78
C ARG A 281 21.22 -11.08 -21.54
N GLU A 282 19.95 -11.06 -21.13
CA GLU A 282 19.53 -10.37 -19.90
C GLU A 282 20.23 -10.95 -18.66
N ALA A 283 20.53 -12.26 -18.63
CA ALA A 283 21.29 -12.91 -17.56
C ALA A 283 22.81 -12.66 -17.61
N GLU A 284 23.39 -12.35 -18.77
CA GLU A 284 24.81 -11.97 -18.89
C GLU A 284 25.05 -10.49 -18.54
N GLU A 285 24.02 -9.66 -18.68
CA GLU A 285 24.04 -8.21 -18.38
C GLU A 285 23.67 -7.88 -16.92
N SER A 286 23.28 -8.87 -16.11
CA SER A 286 22.92 -8.75 -14.69
C SER A 286 23.98 -9.33 -13.75
#